data_AF-A0A8J6M6B6-F1
#
_entry.id   AF-A0A8J6M6B6-F1
#
_cell.length_a   1.000
_cell.length_b   1.000
_cell.length_c   1.000
_cell.angle_alpha   90.00
_cell.angle_beta   90.00
_cell.angle_gamma   90.00
#
_symmetry.space_group_name_H-M   'P 1'
#
loop_
_entity.id
_entity.type
_entity.pdbx_description
1 polymer ?
#
loop_
_entity_poly.entity_id
_entity_poly.type
_entity_poly.pdbx_seq_one_letter_code
_entity_poly.pdbx_strand_id
1 'polypeptide(L)'
;MGFFDNFKEKATDLAQAGVAQSKRLAEIAKLKTANMGEEDTIKKAYIELGKLYYAEKGAAPEAAYAASCEKITAAKAAIEANNDRIAELKSSADDEVEVVARVEPVERAAEPSAHQEAEVQETEAQENPPQE
;
A
#
# COMPACT_ATOMS: atom_id res chain seq x y z
N MET A 1 -1.02 70.70 -6.08
CA MET A 1 -1.66 69.84 -5.05
C MET A 1 -1.89 68.41 -5.54
N GLY A 2 -2.39 68.18 -6.77
CA GLY A 2 -2.93 66.87 -7.17
C GLY A 2 -2.02 65.64 -7.38
N PHE A 3 -0.71 65.67 -7.12
CA PHE A 3 0.13 64.45 -7.27
C PHE A 3 -0.19 63.40 -6.19
N PHE A 4 -0.32 63.84 -4.94
CA PHE A 4 -0.63 62.96 -3.81
C PHE A 4 -2.05 62.38 -3.91
N ASP A 5 -3.02 63.17 -4.38
CA ASP A 5 -4.39 62.72 -4.58
C ASP A 5 -4.48 61.63 -5.66
N ASN A 6 -3.79 61.80 -6.80
CA ASN A 6 -3.68 60.80 -7.86
C ASN A 6 -3.02 59.49 -7.38
N PHE A 7 -2.00 59.59 -6.51
CA PHE A 7 -1.37 58.40 -5.91
C PHE A 7 -2.33 57.67 -4.97
N LYS A 8 -3.07 58.40 -4.14
CA LYS A 8 -4.07 57.85 -3.21
C LYS A 8 -5.24 57.17 -3.93
N GLU A 9 -5.71 57.76 -5.03
CA GLU A 9 -6.74 57.17 -5.89
C GLU A 9 -6.27 55.84 -6.47
N LYS A 10 -5.11 55.81 -7.14
CA LYS A 10 -4.52 54.58 -7.70
C LYS A 10 -4.23 53.50 -6.66
N ALA A 11 -3.79 53.87 -5.45
CA ALA A 11 -3.61 52.93 -4.36
C ALA A 11 -4.94 52.34 -3.87
N THR A 12 -6.02 53.15 -3.87
CA THR A 12 -7.37 52.71 -3.51
C THR A 12 -7.94 51.77 -4.57
N ASP A 13 -7.79 52.09 -5.86
CA ASP A 13 -8.20 51.23 -6.98
C ASP A 13 -7.48 49.88 -6.95
N LEU A 14 -6.16 49.90 -6.71
CA LEU A 14 -5.34 48.68 -6.60
C LEU A 14 -5.79 47.82 -5.40
N ALA A 15 -6.09 48.44 -4.26
CA ALA A 15 -6.60 47.73 -3.09
C ALA A 15 -7.99 47.11 -3.36
N GLN A 16 -8.91 47.85 -3.99
CA GLN A 16 -10.23 47.34 -4.36
C GLN A 16 -10.13 46.20 -5.40
N ALA A 17 -9.27 46.35 -6.41
CA ALA A 17 -9.00 45.30 -7.39
C ALA A 17 -8.41 44.04 -6.74
N GLY A 18 -7.47 44.20 -5.79
CA GLY A 18 -6.91 43.11 -5.00
C GLY A 18 -7.95 42.38 -4.16
N VAL A 19 -8.88 43.11 -3.52
CA VAL A 19 -10.00 42.53 -2.76
C VAL A 19 -11.01 41.82 -3.67
N ALA A 20 -11.27 42.33 -4.87
CA ALA A 20 -12.13 41.66 -5.85
C ALA A 20 -11.48 40.38 -6.41
N GLN A 21 -10.17 40.40 -6.68
CA GLN A 21 -9.36 39.24 -7.08
C GLN A 21 -9.36 38.17 -5.98
N SER A 22 -9.09 38.53 -4.72
CA SER A 22 -9.03 37.58 -3.61
C SER A 22 -10.38 36.91 -3.33
N LYS A 23 -11.49 37.65 -3.39
CA LYS A 23 -12.86 37.08 -3.32
C LYS A 23 -13.13 36.07 -4.44
N ARG A 24 -12.74 36.37 -5.68
CA ARG A 24 -12.88 35.43 -6.81
C ARG A 24 -12.06 34.17 -6.60
N LEU A 25 -10.80 34.30 -6.17
CA LEU A 25 -9.94 33.14 -5.90
C LEU A 25 -10.46 32.30 -4.72
N ALA A 26 -11.02 32.92 -3.67
CA ALA A 26 -11.64 32.21 -2.55
C ALA A 26 -12.87 31.39 -2.98
N GLU A 27 -13.78 31.97 -3.78
CA GLU A 27 -14.92 31.21 -4.32
C GLU A 27 -14.46 30.11 -5.30
N ILE A 28 -13.44 30.35 -6.14
CA ILE A 28 -12.86 29.31 -7.00
C ILE A 28 -12.28 28.15 -6.16
N ALA A 29 -11.55 28.46 -5.09
CA ALA A 29 -10.98 27.43 -4.20
C ALA A 29 -12.09 26.62 -3.53
N LYS A 30 -13.11 27.28 -2.97
CA LYS A 30 -14.29 26.65 -2.36
C LYS A 30 -15.05 25.76 -3.35
N LEU A 31 -15.29 26.24 -4.58
CA LEU A 31 -15.94 25.44 -5.63
C LEU A 31 -15.09 24.25 -6.05
N LYS A 32 -13.75 24.38 -6.14
CA LYS A 32 -12.87 23.24 -6.39
C LYS A 32 -12.92 22.20 -5.27
N THR A 33 -12.91 22.62 -4.01
CA THR A 33 -13.06 21.70 -2.87
C THR A 33 -14.41 21.00 -2.86
N ALA A 34 -15.50 21.70 -3.20
CA ALA A 34 -16.82 21.10 -3.37
C ALA A 34 -16.81 20.05 -4.49
N ASN A 35 -16.29 20.39 -5.68
CA ASN A 35 -16.18 19.46 -6.80
C ASN A 35 -15.38 18.20 -6.45
N MET A 36 -14.27 18.31 -5.70
CA MET A 36 -13.53 17.13 -5.24
C MET A 36 -14.37 16.20 -4.35
N GLY A 37 -15.22 16.77 -3.49
CA GLY A 37 -16.18 16.00 -2.69
C GLY A 37 -17.22 15.28 -3.56
N GLU A 38 -17.75 15.95 -4.58
CA GLU A 38 -18.69 15.34 -5.54
C GLU A 38 -18.03 14.26 -6.40
N GLU A 39 -16.78 14.44 -6.83
CA GLU A 39 -16.01 13.42 -7.55
C GLU A 39 -15.83 12.15 -6.72
N ASP A 40 -15.57 12.26 -5.41
CA ASP A 40 -15.47 11.11 -4.51
C ASP A 40 -16.83 10.45 -4.23
N THR A 41 -17.90 11.23 -4.18
CA THR A 41 -19.28 10.71 -4.13
C THR A 41 -19.62 9.91 -5.40
N ILE A 42 -19.27 10.42 -6.58
CA ILE A 42 -19.43 9.73 -7.87
C ILE A 42 -18.63 8.43 -7.92
N LYS A 43 -17.35 8.43 -7.48
CA LYS A 43 -16.52 7.21 -7.42
C LYS A 43 -17.15 6.14 -6.52
N LYS A 44 -17.66 6.52 -5.34
CA LYS A 44 -18.36 5.60 -4.42
C LYS A 44 -19.64 5.04 -5.05
N ALA A 45 -20.47 5.91 -5.64
CA ALA A 45 -21.70 5.51 -6.32
C ALA A 45 -21.44 4.52 -7.47
N TYR A 46 -20.39 4.70 -8.27
CA TYR A 46 -20.01 3.73 -9.31
C TYR A 46 -19.56 2.38 -8.73
N ILE A 47 -18.80 2.37 -7.63
CA ILE A 47 -18.39 1.13 -6.95
C ILE A 47 -19.62 0.41 -6.37
N GLU A 48 -20.56 1.14 -5.77
CA GLU A 48 -21.80 0.59 -5.22
C GLU A 48 -22.72 0.04 -6.32
N LEU A 49 -22.92 0.79 -7.41
CA LEU A 49 -23.65 0.32 -8.60
C LEU A 49 -23.04 -0.96 -9.18
N GLY A 50 -21.71 -1.02 -9.35
CA GLY A 50 -21.03 -2.22 -9.85
C GLY A 50 -21.20 -3.43 -8.92
N LYS A 51 -21.17 -3.21 -7.59
CA LYS A 51 -21.43 -4.27 -6.59
C LYS A 51 -22.86 -4.76 -6.62
N LEU A 52 -23.85 -3.85 -6.66
CA LEU A 52 -25.27 -4.18 -6.74
C LEU A 52 -25.60 -4.92 -8.05
N TYR A 53 -25.11 -4.41 -9.18
CA TYR A 53 -25.26 -5.07 -10.48
C TYR A 53 -24.67 -6.48 -10.47
N TYR A 54 -23.46 -6.67 -9.94
CA TYR A 54 -22.88 -8.02 -9.82
C TYR A 54 -23.71 -8.92 -8.89
N ALA A 55 -24.26 -8.39 -7.79
CA ALA A 55 -25.08 -9.16 -6.86
C ALA A 55 -26.42 -9.63 -7.49
N GLU A 56 -27.07 -8.77 -8.28
CA GLU A 56 -28.37 -9.07 -8.89
C GLU A 56 -28.27 -9.78 -10.25
N LYS A 57 -27.24 -9.48 -11.04
CA LYS A 57 -27.09 -9.89 -12.45
C LYS A 57 -25.79 -10.64 -12.75
N GLY A 58 -24.86 -10.77 -11.81
CA GLY A 58 -23.54 -11.37 -12.07
C GLY A 58 -23.57 -12.83 -12.57
N ALA A 59 -24.64 -13.58 -12.28
CA ALA A 59 -24.84 -14.95 -12.78
C ALA A 59 -25.44 -15.02 -14.20
N ALA A 60 -26.09 -13.97 -14.67
CA ALA A 60 -26.67 -13.87 -16.01
C ALA A 60 -26.60 -12.41 -16.53
N PRO A 61 -25.37 -11.89 -16.76
CA PRO A 61 -25.17 -10.51 -17.16
C PRO A 61 -25.53 -10.30 -18.63
N GLU A 62 -25.95 -9.08 -18.96
CA GLU A 62 -26.10 -8.65 -20.36
C GLU A 62 -24.75 -8.67 -21.08
N ALA A 63 -24.75 -8.88 -22.40
CA ALA A 63 -23.53 -9.09 -23.19
C ALA A 63 -22.49 -7.96 -23.05
N ALA A 64 -22.92 -6.71 -22.83
CA ALA A 64 -22.04 -5.56 -22.61
C ALA A 64 -21.25 -5.63 -21.28
N TYR A 65 -21.77 -6.35 -20.28
CA TYR A 65 -21.19 -6.46 -18.94
C TYR A 65 -20.60 -7.85 -18.65
N ALA A 66 -20.88 -8.86 -19.48
CA ALA A 66 -20.45 -10.25 -19.30
C ALA A 66 -18.95 -10.39 -18.99
N ALA A 67 -18.08 -9.77 -19.81
CA ALA A 67 -16.63 -9.83 -19.61
C ALA A 67 -16.15 -9.16 -18.30
N SER A 68 -16.90 -8.20 -17.76
CA SER A 68 -16.60 -7.56 -16.47
C SER A 68 -17.06 -8.42 -15.31
N CYS A 69 -18.25 -9.03 -15.41
CA CYS A 69 -18.75 -9.98 -14.42
C CYS A 69 -17.85 -11.23 -14.35
N GLU A 70 -17.48 -11.81 -15.49
CA GLU A 70 -16.57 -12.96 -15.56
C GLU A 70 -15.23 -12.69 -14.87
N LYS A 71 -14.61 -11.52 -15.10
CA LYS A 71 -13.39 -11.10 -14.39
C LYS A 71 -13.57 -11.02 -12.88
N ILE A 72 -14.72 -10.51 -12.40
CA ILE A 72 -15.02 -10.45 -10.97
C ILE A 72 -15.23 -11.87 -10.40
N THR A 73 -15.90 -12.77 -11.14
CA THR A 73 -16.09 -14.17 -10.75
C THR A 73 -14.76 -14.92 -10.66
N ALA A 74 -13.93 -14.81 -11.70
CA ALA A 74 -12.61 -15.43 -11.74
C ALA A 74 -11.68 -14.91 -10.62
N ALA A 75 -11.70 -13.59 -10.36
CA ALA A 75 -10.94 -12.99 -9.26
C ALA A 75 -11.41 -13.49 -7.88
N LYS A 76 -12.73 -13.69 -7.69
CA LYS A 76 -13.27 -14.27 -6.44
C LYS A 76 -12.80 -15.72 -6.24
N ALA A 77 -12.90 -16.56 -7.27
CA ALA A 77 -12.43 -17.95 -7.22
C ALA A 77 -10.91 -18.03 -6.98
N ALA A 78 -10.12 -17.13 -7.57
CA ALA A 78 -8.69 -17.05 -7.32
C ALA A 78 -8.35 -16.61 -5.88
N ILE A 79 -9.14 -15.72 -5.27
CA ILE A 79 -8.99 -15.34 -3.86
C ILE A 79 -9.29 -16.54 -2.94
N GLU A 80 -10.34 -17.30 -3.22
CA GLU A 80 -10.71 -18.52 -2.49
C GLU A 80 -9.57 -19.56 -2.53
N ALA A 81 -9.13 -19.97 -3.73
CA ALA A 81 -8.03 -20.92 -3.90
C ALA A 81 -6.69 -20.44 -3.29
N ASN A 82 -6.42 -19.13 -3.30
CA ASN A 82 -5.25 -18.58 -2.63
C ASN A 82 -5.39 -18.63 -1.10
N ASN A 83 -6.58 -18.37 -0.55
CA ASN A 83 -6.83 -18.46 0.89
C ASN A 83 -6.71 -19.90 1.40
N ASP A 84 -7.24 -20.88 0.64
CA ASP A 84 -7.12 -22.30 0.96
C ASP A 84 -5.65 -22.72 1.02
N ARG A 85 -4.86 -22.36 -0.01
CA ARG A 85 -3.42 -22.62 -0.03
C ARG A 85 -2.66 -21.89 1.11
N ILE A 86 -3.09 -20.70 1.51
CA ILE A 86 -2.53 -19.99 2.67
C ILE A 86 -2.88 -20.72 3.98
N ALA A 87 -4.06 -21.36 4.07
CA ALA A 87 -4.44 -22.16 5.23
C ALA A 87 -3.62 -23.46 5.30
N GLU A 88 -3.48 -24.20 4.19
CA GLU A 88 -2.65 -25.40 4.08
C GLU A 88 -1.20 -25.13 4.52
N LEU A 89 -0.58 -24.07 3.97
CA LEU A 89 0.79 -23.66 4.28
C LEU A 89 0.99 -23.23 5.75
N LYS A 90 -0.07 -22.77 6.42
CA LYS A 90 -0.03 -22.47 7.86
C LYS A 90 -0.09 -23.75 8.68
N SER A 91 -1.03 -24.66 8.39
CA SER A 91 -1.11 -25.95 9.08
C SER A 91 0.19 -26.74 8.97
N SER A 92 0.80 -26.82 7.78
CA SER A 92 2.08 -27.52 7.61
C SER A 92 3.23 -26.88 8.40
N ALA A 93 3.21 -25.56 8.61
CA ALA A 93 4.23 -24.88 9.41
C ALA A 93 4.03 -25.11 10.92
N ASP A 94 2.79 -25.19 11.39
CA ASP A 94 2.50 -25.55 12.79
C ASP A 94 2.86 -27.02 13.08
N ASP A 95 2.56 -27.95 12.15
CA ASP A 95 3.00 -29.36 12.24
C ASP A 95 4.53 -29.50 12.27
N GLU A 96 5.27 -28.76 11.42
CA GLU A 96 6.74 -28.79 11.41
C GLU A 96 7.35 -28.32 12.74
N VAL A 97 6.72 -27.34 13.44
CA VAL A 97 7.18 -26.85 14.75
C VAL A 97 6.92 -27.86 15.87
N GLU A 98 5.78 -28.58 15.86
CA GLU A 98 5.50 -29.60 16.88
C GLU A 98 6.49 -30.79 16.82
N VAL A 99 6.92 -31.18 15.61
CA VAL A 99 7.90 -32.27 15.43
C VAL A 99 9.28 -31.92 16.02
N VAL A 100 9.70 -30.65 15.98
CA VAL A 100 10.97 -30.23 16.63
C VAL A 100 10.85 -30.15 18.16
N ALA A 101 9.65 -29.83 18.68
CA ALA A 101 9.41 -29.73 20.11
C ALA A 101 9.31 -31.12 20.80
N ARG A 102 9.00 -32.18 20.04
CA ARG A 102 8.83 -33.55 20.55
C ARG A 102 10.10 -34.42 20.49
N VAL A 103 11.27 -33.81 20.67
CA VAL A 103 12.52 -34.56 20.91
C VAL A 103 12.90 -34.41 22.38
N GLU A 104 12.43 -35.34 23.22
CA GLU A 104 12.80 -35.34 24.64
C GLU A 104 14.33 -35.48 24.81
N PRO A 105 14.94 -34.77 25.77
CA PRO A 105 16.37 -34.82 26.01
C PRO A 105 16.73 -36.16 26.68
N VAL A 106 17.08 -37.17 25.87
CA VAL A 106 17.69 -38.39 26.38
C VAL A 106 19.07 -38.07 26.94
N GLU A 107 19.16 -38.00 28.26
CA GLU A 107 20.43 -38.04 28.98
C GLU A 107 21.24 -39.27 28.53
N ARG A 108 22.46 -39.03 28.05
CA ARG A 108 23.49 -40.07 28.01
C ARG A 108 24.86 -39.48 28.31
N ALA A 109 25.19 -39.46 29.59
CA ALA A 109 26.57 -39.28 30.04
C ALA A 109 27.44 -40.46 29.59
N ALA A 110 28.60 -40.16 28.99
CA ALA A 110 29.83 -40.96 29.02
C ALA A 110 30.99 -40.21 28.34
N GLU A 111 31.98 -39.78 29.13
CA GLU A 111 33.31 -39.32 28.69
C GLU A 111 34.29 -40.53 28.56
N PRO A 112 35.62 -40.39 28.39
CA PRO A 112 36.38 -39.73 27.30
C PRO A 112 37.55 -40.59 26.74
N SER A 113 38.25 -40.11 25.69
CA SER A 113 39.68 -40.40 25.36
C SER A 113 40.16 -39.38 24.30
N ALA A 114 41.18 -38.53 24.50
CA ALA A 114 42.63 -38.84 24.48
C ALA A 114 43.05 -39.53 23.16
N HIS A 115 43.88 -39.01 22.23
CA HIS A 115 44.94 -37.98 22.20
C HIS A 115 45.14 -37.52 20.70
N GLN A 116 46.04 -36.61 20.24
CA GLN A 116 47.12 -35.75 20.79
C GLN A 116 47.38 -34.54 19.83
N GLU A 117 48.39 -33.70 20.13
CA GLU A 117 49.29 -32.88 19.26
C GLU A 117 48.80 -32.41 17.85
N ALA A 118 48.62 -31.11 17.57
CA ALA A 118 49.55 -29.95 17.57
C ALA A 118 50.42 -29.79 16.31
N GLU A 119 50.04 -28.85 15.43
CA GLU A 119 50.97 -27.87 14.86
C GLU A 119 50.24 -26.55 14.52
N VAL A 120 50.85 -25.43 14.91
CA VAL A 120 50.43 -24.07 14.56
C VAL A 120 51.22 -23.61 13.35
N GLN A 121 50.55 -23.02 12.36
CA GLN A 121 51.21 -22.07 11.47
C GLN A 121 50.30 -20.88 11.15
N GLU A 122 50.47 -19.90 12.01
CA GLU A 122 50.05 -18.51 11.90
C GLU A 122 50.74 -17.85 10.70
N THR A 123 49.98 -17.18 9.83
CA THR A 123 50.45 -15.97 9.14
C THR A 123 49.29 -14.98 9.04
N GLU A 124 49.58 -13.77 9.49
CA GLU A 124 48.65 -12.65 9.58
C GLU A 124 48.28 -12.08 8.18
N ALA A 125 47.14 -11.37 8.15
CA ALA A 125 46.91 -10.03 7.56
C ALA A 125 47.63 -9.60 6.24
N GLN A 126 47.11 -8.70 5.39
CA GLN A 126 46.18 -7.59 5.65
C GLN A 126 45.55 -7.10 4.32
N GLU A 127 44.21 -7.00 4.29
CA GLU A 127 43.41 -5.81 3.89
C GLU A 127 43.52 -5.14 2.48
N ASN A 128 42.38 -5.16 1.76
CA ASN A 128 41.84 -4.15 0.81
C ASN A 128 42.58 -3.84 -0.53
N PRO A 129 41.92 -3.14 -1.49
CA PRO A 129 40.49 -2.78 -1.62
C PRO A 129 39.83 -3.31 -2.94
N PRO A 130 38.52 -3.11 -3.16
CA PRO A 130 37.84 -3.52 -4.40
C PRO A 130 38.12 -2.61 -5.62
N GLN A 131 38.11 -3.24 -6.79
CA GLN A 131 37.94 -2.68 -8.14
C GLN A 131 36.74 -3.43 -8.75
N GLU A 132 35.87 -2.86 -9.59
CA GLU A 132 35.85 -1.57 -10.30
C GLU A 132 34.41 -1.04 -10.39
#